data_AF-A0A8J6SVQ2-F1
#
_entry.id   AF-A0A8J6SVQ2-F1
#
_cell.length_a   1.000
_cell.length_b   1.000
_cell.length_c   1.000
_cell.angle_alpha   90.00
_cell.angle_beta   90.00
_cell.angle_gamma   90.00
#
_symmetry.space_group_name_H-M   'P 1'
#
loop_
_entity.id
_entity.type
_entity.pdbx_description
1 polymer ?
#
loop_
_entity_poly.entity_id
_entity_poly.type
_entity_poly.pdbx_seq_one_letter_code
_entity_poly.pdbx_strand_id
1 'polypeptide(L)'
;MDPHRLLERLQNSSPLRPPECWAQGDSWMIYQEQFWDKFGVIHLDNVMTWHQDQIRMFGRKIPLPRLTAWYGDPDARYVYSGISNEPKAWISELSDLRDVLEARLGIRFNSVLANRYADGSQHQGYHADDEKELGERPLIASLSFGAERRFLVKKKTRGSEELSQTKTLDLRNGSLLLMGGDFQKEYVHAIARTKKNCEMRINLTFRLIHIL
;
A
#
# COMPACT_ATOMS: atom_id res chain seq x y z
N MET A 1 3.69 17.51 4.41
CA MET A 1 3.52 16.72 5.64
C MET A 1 4.88 16.39 6.20
N ASP A 2 5.10 16.64 7.48
CA ASP A 2 6.39 16.39 8.12
C ASP A 2 6.46 14.95 8.67
N PRO A 3 7.40 14.10 8.21
CA PRO A 3 7.57 12.75 8.72
C PRO A 3 7.95 12.70 10.21
N HIS A 4 8.63 13.71 10.76
CA HIS A 4 9.00 13.72 12.18
C HIS A 4 7.77 13.79 13.08
N ARG A 5 6.80 14.65 12.73
CA ARG A 5 5.53 14.75 13.46
C ARG A 5 4.70 13.46 13.39
N LEU A 6 4.76 12.73 12.27
CA LEU A 6 4.11 11.43 12.16
C LEU A 6 4.81 10.38 13.02
N LEU A 7 6.14 10.39 13.03
CA LEU A 7 6.94 9.50 13.85
C LEU A 7 6.61 9.66 15.34
N GLU A 8 6.55 10.89 15.84
CA GLU A 8 6.17 11.20 17.23
C GLU A 8 4.78 10.66 17.57
N ARG A 9 3.80 10.83 16.66
CA ARG A 9 2.43 10.31 16.84
C ARG A 9 2.40 8.78 16.93
N LEU A 10 3.22 8.09 16.15
CA LEU A 10 3.30 6.62 16.14
C LEU A 10 4.08 6.09 17.35
N GLN A 11 5.18 6.73 17.75
CA GLN A 11 6.01 6.33 18.90
C GLN A 11 5.22 6.29 20.21
N ASN A 12 4.33 7.26 20.42
CA ASN A 12 3.48 7.32 21.61
C ASN A 12 2.46 6.16 21.71
N SER A 13 2.35 5.32 20.68
CA SER A 13 1.38 4.23 20.61
C SER A 13 1.96 2.81 20.73
N SER A 14 3.27 2.61 20.55
CA SER A 14 3.91 1.30 20.59
C SER A 14 5.38 1.39 21.03
N PRO A 15 5.67 1.37 22.35
CA PRO A 15 7.01 1.69 22.87
C PRO A 15 8.03 0.55 22.69
N LEU A 16 7.59 -0.70 22.47
CA LEU A 16 8.47 -1.87 22.42
C LEU A 16 9.21 -2.04 21.09
N ARG A 17 8.65 -1.51 19.99
CA ARG A 17 9.27 -1.51 18.66
C ARG A 17 9.01 -0.17 18.00
N PRO A 18 9.89 0.82 18.21
CA PRO A 18 9.67 2.15 17.67
C PRO A 18 9.61 2.10 16.14
N PRO A 19 8.79 2.94 15.51
CA PRO A 19 8.78 3.07 14.07
C PRO A 19 10.16 3.50 13.53
N GLU A 20 10.54 2.92 12.40
CA GLU A 20 11.77 3.24 11.67
C GLU A 20 11.45 4.23 10.55
N CYS A 21 12.24 5.30 10.44
CA CYS A 21 12.07 6.30 9.38
C CYS A 21 13.26 6.24 8.42
N TRP A 22 12.97 6.14 7.13
CA TRP A 22 13.93 6.37 6.06
C TRP A 22 13.54 7.62 5.30
N ALA A 23 14.45 8.59 5.17
CA ALA A 23 14.23 9.81 4.42
C ALA A 23 15.44 10.15 3.53
N GLN A 24 15.17 10.70 2.36
CA GLN A 24 16.16 11.25 1.44
C GLN A 24 15.54 12.43 0.69
N GLY A 25 15.97 13.65 1.03
CA GLY A 25 15.32 14.87 0.55
C GLY A 25 13.86 14.91 0.99
N ASP A 26 12.95 15.22 0.06
CA ASP A 26 11.51 15.26 0.31
C ASP A 26 10.84 13.87 0.24
N SER A 27 11.58 12.80 -0.07
CA SER A 27 11.06 11.43 -0.16
C SER A 27 11.29 10.68 1.16
N TRP A 28 10.25 10.05 1.70
CA TRP A 28 10.38 9.30 2.96
C TRP A 28 9.42 8.11 3.07
N MET A 29 9.80 7.18 3.95
CA MET A 29 9.03 6.03 4.40
C MET A 29 9.10 5.92 5.93
N ILE A 30 7.99 5.51 6.56
CA ILE A 30 7.97 5.15 7.99
C ILE A 30 7.41 3.73 8.11
N TYR A 31 8.14 2.85 8.79
CA TYR A 31 7.73 1.47 9.03
C TYR A 31 7.50 1.22 10.51
N GLN A 32 6.31 0.71 10.86
CA GLN A 32 5.97 0.24 12.19
C GLN A 32 5.60 -1.24 12.12
N GLU A 33 6.38 -2.08 12.78
CA GLU A 33 6.24 -3.53 12.66
C GLU A 33 4.93 -4.07 13.27
N GLN A 34 4.46 -3.45 14.35
CA GLN A 34 3.27 -3.87 15.10
C GLN A 34 2.32 -2.68 15.23
N PHE A 35 1.42 -2.55 14.26
CA PHE A 35 0.39 -1.52 14.22
C PHE A 35 -1.01 -2.07 14.47
N TRP A 36 -1.30 -3.29 13.99
CA TRP A 36 -2.62 -3.90 14.11
C TRP A 36 -2.57 -5.37 14.51
N ASP A 37 -3.44 -5.76 15.44
CA ASP A 37 -3.55 -7.12 15.98
C ASP A 37 -4.99 -7.60 16.21
N LYS A 38 -6.01 -6.75 15.98
CA LYS A 38 -7.42 -7.08 16.31
C LYS A 38 -8.02 -8.19 15.45
N PHE A 39 -7.54 -8.36 14.22
CA PHE A 39 -7.93 -9.47 13.34
C PHE A 39 -6.79 -9.86 12.40
N GLY A 40 -6.86 -11.09 11.88
CA GLY A 40 -5.85 -11.68 11.02
C GLY A 40 -6.26 -11.85 9.57
N VAL A 41 -5.34 -12.40 8.79
CA VAL A 41 -5.47 -12.58 7.33
C VAL A 41 -6.65 -13.46 6.92
N ILE A 42 -6.97 -14.51 7.70
CA ILE A 42 -8.09 -15.43 7.40
C ILE A 42 -9.44 -14.71 7.52
N HIS A 43 -9.60 -13.90 8.57
CA HIS A 43 -10.81 -13.11 8.77
C HIS A 43 -11.03 -12.14 7.61
N LEU A 44 -9.99 -11.36 7.28
CA LEU A 44 -10.01 -10.45 6.14
C LEU A 44 -10.34 -11.17 4.83
N ASP A 45 -9.76 -12.34 4.59
CA ASP A 45 -10.02 -13.09 3.35
C ASP A 45 -11.51 -13.46 3.20
N ASN A 46 -12.16 -13.82 4.30
CA ASN A 46 -13.55 -14.26 4.31
C ASN A 46 -14.55 -13.10 4.15
N VAL A 47 -14.27 -11.92 4.71
CA VAL A 47 -15.20 -10.78 4.68
C VAL A 47 -15.07 -9.95 3.41
N MET A 48 -13.96 -10.05 2.69
CA MET A 48 -13.70 -9.24 1.51
C MET A 48 -14.23 -9.89 0.23
N THR A 49 -14.92 -9.11 -0.59
CA THR A 49 -15.35 -9.53 -1.93
C THR A 49 -14.26 -9.31 -2.98
N TRP A 50 -13.45 -10.34 -3.19
CA TRP A 50 -12.35 -10.37 -4.16
C TRP A 50 -12.80 -10.43 -5.61
N HIS A 51 -11.97 -9.88 -6.50
CA HIS A 51 -12.06 -10.09 -7.93
C HIS A 51 -10.66 -10.19 -8.55
N GLN A 52 -10.58 -10.75 -9.77
CA GLN A 52 -9.34 -10.79 -10.53
C GLN A 52 -9.39 -9.77 -11.66
N ASP A 53 -8.71 -8.66 -11.46
CA ASP A 53 -8.51 -7.63 -12.46
C ASP A 53 -7.74 -8.14 -13.69
N GLN A 54 -7.93 -7.45 -14.82
CA GLN A 54 -7.20 -7.69 -16.06
C GLN A 54 -6.49 -6.43 -16.53
N ILE A 55 -5.26 -6.57 -16.99
CA ILE A 55 -4.50 -5.49 -17.63
C ILE A 55 -4.32 -5.76 -19.11
N ARG A 56 -4.17 -4.70 -19.91
CA ARG A 56 -3.84 -4.83 -21.33
C ARG A 56 -2.33 -4.74 -21.51
N MET A 57 -1.70 -5.84 -21.92
CA MET A 57 -0.27 -5.88 -22.27
C MET A 57 -0.13 -6.40 -23.70
N PHE A 58 0.62 -5.69 -24.54
CA PHE A 58 0.84 -6.04 -25.95
C PHE A 58 -0.47 -6.36 -26.71
N GLY A 59 -1.52 -5.56 -26.45
CA GLY A 59 -2.84 -5.72 -27.06
C GLY A 59 -3.72 -6.84 -26.49
N ARG A 60 -3.20 -7.70 -25.60
CA ARG A 60 -3.93 -8.81 -24.98
C ARG A 60 -4.38 -8.46 -23.56
N LYS A 61 -5.56 -8.95 -23.16
CA LYS A 61 -6.02 -8.90 -21.76
C LYS A 61 -5.37 -10.04 -20.98
N ILE A 62 -4.59 -9.71 -19.96
CA ILE A 62 -3.89 -10.67 -19.10
C ILE A 62 -4.41 -10.46 -17.67
N PRO A 63 -4.82 -11.53 -16.96
CA PRO A 63 -5.23 -11.42 -15.57
C PRO A 63 -4.05 -10.99 -14.70
N LEU A 64 -4.31 -10.12 -13.72
CA LEU A 64 -3.31 -9.81 -12.71
C LEU A 64 -2.97 -11.08 -11.91
N PRO A 65 -1.69 -11.25 -11.53
CA PRO A 65 -1.25 -12.42 -10.76
C PRO A 65 -1.57 -12.27 -9.27
N ARG A 66 -2.75 -11.72 -8.94
CA ARG A 66 -3.27 -11.49 -7.58
C ARG A 66 -4.77 -11.18 -7.66
N LEU A 67 -5.47 -11.32 -6.54
CA LEU A 67 -6.83 -10.83 -6.40
C LEU A 67 -6.81 -9.43 -5.78
N THR A 68 -7.79 -8.62 -6.14
CA THR A 68 -7.95 -7.25 -5.65
C THR A 68 -9.36 -7.05 -5.11
N ALA A 69 -9.52 -6.11 -4.20
CA ALA A 69 -10.83 -5.61 -3.80
C ALA A 69 -10.69 -4.14 -3.43
N TRP A 70 -11.62 -3.31 -3.90
CA TRP A 70 -11.56 -1.87 -3.67
C TRP A 70 -12.77 -1.40 -2.87
N TYR A 71 -12.50 -0.70 -1.77
CA TYR A 71 -13.51 -0.12 -0.89
C TYR A 71 -13.21 1.36 -0.67
N GLY A 72 -14.24 2.15 -0.41
CA GLY A 72 -14.06 3.60 -0.35
C GLY A 72 -15.37 4.36 -0.18
N ASP A 73 -15.23 5.66 0.00
CA ASP A 73 -16.34 6.59 -0.01
C ASP A 73 -16.95 6.63 -1.42
N PRO A 74 -18.27 6.91 -1.57
CA PRO A 74 -18.93 6.92 -2.87
C PRO A 74 -18.35 7.91 -3.89
N ASP A 75 -17.64 8.93 -3.40
CA ASP A 75 -17.02 10.01 -4.15
C ASP A 75 -15.54 9.74 -4.48
N ALA A 76 -14.94 8.69 -3.90
CA ALA A 76 -13.60 8.22 -4.20
C ALA A 76 -13.55 7.46 -5.54
N ARG A 77 -14.05 8.08 -6.61
CA ARG A 77 -14.12 7.51 -7.97
C ARG A 77 -12.88 7.95 -8.76
N TYR A 78 -12.31 7.05 -9.56
CA TYR A 78 -11.29 7.42 -10.55
C TYR A 78 -11.62 6.78 -11.89
N VAL A 79 -11.26 7.48 -12.97
CA VAL A 79 -11.53 7.05 -14.34
C VAL A 79 -10.25 6.52 -14.94
N TYR A 80 -10.14 5.20 -15.09
CA TYR A 80 -9.03 4.59 -15.81
C TYR A 80 -9.52 3.99 -17.13
N SER A 81 -8.97 4.47 -18.25
CA SER A 81 -9.25 3.95 -19.60
C SER A 81 -10.73 3.91 -19.99
N GLY A 82 -11.53 4.91 -19.54
CA GLY A 82 -12.95 5.03 -19.88
C GLY A 82 -13.90 4.09 -19.12
N ILE A 83 -13.38 3.32 -18.15
CA ILE A 83 -14.19 2.50 -17.25
C ILE A 83 -14.23 3.23 -15.90
N SER A 84 -15.44 3.61 -15.46
CA SER A 84 -15.67 4.06 -14.09
C SER A 84 -15.51 2.85 -13.18
N ASN A 85 -14.41 2.79 -12.45
CA ASN A 85 -14.33 1.88 -11.32
C ASN A 85 -14.99 2.61 -10.13
N GLU A 86 -15.94 1.95 -9.49
CA GLU A 86 -16.56 2.45 -8.27
C GLU A 86 -16.08 1.61 -7.09
N PRO A 87 -15.64 2.24 -5.99
CA PRO A 87 -15.30 1.49 -4.79
C PRO A 87 -16.57 0.85 -4.21
N LYS A 88 -16.42 -0.32 -3.61
CA LYS A 88 -17.47 -0.91 -2.78
C LYS A 88 -17.62 -0.11 -1.48
N ALA A 89 -18.82 -0.09 -0.93
CA ALA A 89 -19.06 0.51 0.38
C ALA A 89 -18.20 -0.18 1.46
N TRP A 90 -17.62 0.62 2.36
CA TRP A 90 -16.80 0.12 3.45
C TRP A 90 -17.48 -0.99 4.26
N ILE A 91 -16.70 -2.03 4.59
CA ILE A 91 -17.05 -2.99 5.65
C ILE A 91 -16.52 -2.49 7.00
N SER A 92 -17.06 -3.02 8.10
CA SER A 92 -16.70 -2.64 9.48
C SER A 92 -15.19 -2.67 9.72
N GLU A 93 -14.53 -3.75 9.31
CA GLU A 93 -13.11 -3.99 9.51
C GLU A 93 -12.23 -2.92 8.86
N LEU A 94 -12.61 -2.49 7.66
CA LEU A 94 -11.86 -1.49 6.91
C LEU A 94 -12.15 -0.07 7.42
N SER A 95 -13.37 0.20 7.89
CA SER A 95 -13.72 1.47 8.55
C SER A 95 -12.98 1.62 9.88
N ASP A 96 -12.95 0.57 10.71
CA ASP A 96 -12.22 0.57 11.99
C ASP A 96 -10.72 0.82 11.78
N LEU A 97 -10.12 0.17 10.77
CA LEU A 97 -8.73 0.40 10.38
C LEU A 97 -8.50 1.84 9.91
N ARG A 98 -9.38 2.34 9.04
CA ARG A 98 -9.34 3.73 8.55
C ARG A 98 -9.36 4.68 9.75
N ASP A 99 -10.36 4.57 10.62
CA ASP A 99 -10.55 5.51 11.72
C ASP A 99 -9.36 5.52 12.70
N VAL A 100 -8.75 4.36 12.94
CA VAL A 100 -7.50 4.28 13.72
C VAL A 100 -6.33 4.93 12.99
N LEU A 101 -6.17 4.73 11.68
CA LEU A 101 -5.16 5.43 10.89
C LEU A 101 -5.38 6.94 10.93
N GLU A 102 -6.61 7.41 10.72
CA GLU A 102 -6.93 8.84 10.72
C GLU A 102 -6.66 9.47 12.08
N ALA A 103 -7.04 8.80 13.18
CA ALA A 103 -6.76 9.27 14.53
C ALA A 103 -5.25 9.33 14.83
N ARG A 104 -4.48 8.34 14.36
CA ARG A 104 -3.02 8.26 14.59
C ARG A 104 -2.23 9.21 13.71
N LEU A 105 -2.64 9.38 12.46
CA LEU A 105 -1.88 10.13 11.45
C LEU A 105 -2.40 11.56 11.29
N GLY A 106 -3.64 11.83 11.73
CA GLY A 106 -4.35 13.11 11.65
C GLY A 106 -4.65 13.54 10.22
N ILE A 107 -4.98 12.59 9.36
CA ILE A 107 -5.20 12.75 7.92
C ILE A 107 -6.34 11.83 7.53
N ARG A 108 -7.18 12.28 6.60
CA ARG A 108 -8.30 11.49 6.07
C ARG A 108 -7.84 10.50 5.01
N PHE A 109 -8.46 9.33 4.99
CA PHE A 109 -8.42 8.37 3.88
C PHE A 109 -9.85 8.10 3.42
N ASN A 110 -10.11 8.08 2.12
CA ASN A 110 -11.44 7.80 1.57
C ASN A 110 -11.44 6.57 0.65
N SER A 111 -10.32 5.84 0.57
CA SER A 111 -10.15 4.72 -0.35
C SER A 111 -9.16 3.71 0.21
N VAL A 112 -9.42 2.42 0.02
CA VAL A 112 -8.50 1.32 0.30
C VAL A 112 -8.50 0.29 -0.83
N LEU A 113 -7.34 0.09 -1.45
CA LEU A 113 -7.12 -1.01 -2.38
C LEU A 113 -6.51 -2.19 -1.65
N ALA A 114 -7.23 -3.30 -1.62
CA ALA A 114 -6.76 -4.56 -1.08
C ALA A 114 -6.11 -5.40 -2.18
N ASN A 115 -4.96 -6.00 -1.87
CA ASN A 115 -4.26 -6.94 -2.73
C ASN A 115 -4.08 -8.25 -1.96
N ARG A 116 -4.64 -9.35 -2.48
CA ARG A 116 -4.50 -10.70 -1.94
C ARG A 116 -3.53 -11.50 -2.80
N TYR A 117 -2.44 -11.92 -2.15
CA TYR A 117 -1.43 -12.80 -2.70
C TYR A 117 -1.65 -14.19 -2.08
N ALA A 118 -2.07 -15.16 -2.88
CA ALA A 118 -2.33 -16.52 -2.41
C ALA A 118 -1.06 -17.20 -1.88
N ASP A 119 0.09 -16.90 -2.49
CA ASP A 119 1.38 -17.49 -2.16
C ASP A 119 2.56 -16.60 -2.59
N GLY A 120 3.78 -17.13 -2.45
CA GLY A 120 5.03 -16.47 -2.84
C GLY A 120 5.22 -16.26 -4.35
N SER A 121 4.46 -16.96 -5.20
CA SER A 121 4.53 -16.83 -6.65
C SER A 121 3.81 -15.57 -7.15
N GLN A 122 2.76 -15.14 -6.44
CA GLN A 122 2.02 -13.91 -6.73
C GLN A 122 2.83 -12.69 -6.29
N HIS A 123 2.85 -11.64 -7.12
CA HIS A 123 3.77 -10.50 -6.95
C HIS A 123 3.19 -9.23 -7.58
N GLN A 124 3.86 -8.11 -7.34
CA GLN A 124 3.60 -6.84 -8.01
C GLN A 124 4.94 -6.27 -8.47
N GLY A 125 5.06 -6.05 -9.78
CA GLY A 125 6.28 -5.47 -10.36
C GLY A 125 6.52 -4.04 -9.90
N TYR A 126 7.67 -3.49 -10.29
CA TYR A 126 8.02 -2.11 -9.98
C TYR A 126 6.97 -1.14 -10.54
N HIS A 127 6.42 -0.31 -9.68
CA HIS A 127 5.45 0.74 -9.99
C HIS A 127 5.60 1.89 -8.99
N ALA A 128 4.95 3.02 -9.28
CA ALA A 128 4.68 4.06 -8.31
C ALA A 128 3.17 4.28 -8.27
N ASP A 129 2.67 4.76 -7.13
CA ASP A 129 1.29 5.21 -6.99
C ASP A 129 1.24 6.70 -7.39
N ASP A 130 1.30 6.96 -8.71
CA ASP A 130 1.38 8.30 -9.31
C ASP A 130 0.13 8.69 -10.12
N GLU A 131 -1.01 8.07 -9.80
CA GLU A 131 -2.32 8.48 -10.30
C GLU A 131 -2.63 9.94 -9.92
N LYS A 132 -3.15 10.73 -10.87
CA LYS A 132 -3.37 12.17 -10.70
C LYS A 132 -4.33 12.48 -9.55
N GLU A 133 -5.31 11.60 -9.37
CA GLU A 133 -6.33 11.66 -8.34
C GLU A 133 -5.75 11.54 -6.92
N LEU A 134 -4.50 11.07 -6.76
CA LEU A 134 -3.82 11.04 -5.46
C LEU A 134 -3.14 12.39 -5.10
N GLY A 135 -3.17 13.36 -6.01
CA GLY A 135 -2.50 14.65 -5.85
C GLY A 135 -0.98 14.56 -5.97
N GLU A 136 -0.29 15.68 -5.73
CA GLU A 136 1.15 15.78 -6.02
C GLU A 136 2.06 15.08 -5.01
N ARG A 137 1.67 14.99 -3.74
CA ARG A 137 2.49 14.43 -2.65
C ARG A 137 1.62 13.57 -1.74
N PRO A 138 1.06 12.45 -2.25
CA PRO A 138 0.14 11.63 -1.48
C PRO A 138 0.82 11.05 -0.24
N LEU A 139 0.06 10.94 0.85
CA LEU A 139 0.39 10.00 1.91
C LEU A 139 -0.32 8.68 1.64
N ILE A 140 0.45 7.60 1.59
CA ILE A 140 -0.06 6.25 1.40
C ILE A 140 0.22 5.43 2.65
N ALA A 141 -0.82 4.80 3.21
CA ALA A 141 -0.72 3.91 4.35
C ALA A 141 -0.97 2.46 3.92
N SER A 142 0.05 1.61 4.02
CA SER A 142 0.03 0.22 3.59
C SER A 142 0.12 -0.71 4.79
N LEU A 143 -0.95 -1.46 5.06
CA LEU A 143 -0.96 -2.49 6.10
C LEU A 143 -0.80 -3.89 5.52
N SER A 144 0.01 -4.72 6.16
CA SER A 144 0.26 -6.11 5.74
C SER A 144 -0.27 -7.12 6.76
N PHE A 145 -0.96 -8.15 6.27
CA PHE A 145 -1.51 -9.25 7.06
C PHE A 145 -1.09 -10.60 6.46
N GLY A 146 -0.80 -11.57 7.32
CA GLY A 146 -0.39 -12.92 6.91
C GLY A 146 1.12 -13.01 6.62
N ALA A 147 1.48 -13.74 5.58
CA ALA A 147 2.87 -14.07 5.29
C ALA A 147 3.75 -12.83 5.06
N GLU A 148 4.96 -12.85 5.65
CA GLU A 148 5.99 -11.82 5.43
C GLU A 148 6.41 -11.79 3.96
N ARG A 149 6.50 -10.59 3.38
CA ARG A 149 6.96 -10.40 2.00
C ARG A 149 7.95 -9.27 1.87
N ARG A 150 8.95 -9.51 1.03
CA ARG A 150 9.98 -8.54 0.70
C ARG A 150 9.44 -7.45 -0.21
N PHE A 151 9.41 -6.24 0.31
CA PHE A 151 9.17 -5.00 -0.40
C PHE A 151 10.50 -4.49 -0.96
N LEU A 152 10.51 -4.17 -2.24
CA LEU A 152 11.67 -3.65 -2.96
C LEU A 152 11.43 -2.18 -3.26
N VAL A 153 12.45 -1.35 -3.07
CA VAL A 153 12.42 0.08 -3.40
C VAL A 153 13.61 0.40 -4.28
N LYS A 154 13.36 1.05 -5.40
CA LYS A 154 14.38 1.44 -6.37
C LYS A 154 14.14 2.88 -6.80
N LYS A 155 15.20 3.70 -6.83
CA LYS A 155 15.09 5.08 -7.34
C LYS A 155 14.82 5.05 -8.85
N LYS A 156 13.94 5.91 -9.35
CA LYS A 156 13.74 6.07 -10.80
C LYS A 156 15.01 6.68 -11.39
N THR A 157 15.62 6.00 -12.37
CA THR A 157 16.79 6.52 -13.08
C THR A 157 16.34 7.50 -14.16
N ARG A 158 16.97 8.67 -14.28
CA ARG A 158 16.74 9.60 -15.38
C ARG A 158 17.89 9.43 -16.39
N GLY A 159 17.61 8.85 -17.55
CA GLY A 159 18.60 8.69 -18.62
C GLY A 159 19.63 7.57 -18.35
N SER A 160 20.89 7.81 -18.71
CA SER A 160 22.00 6.84 -18.68
C SER A 160 22.71 6.73 -17.32
N GLU A 161 22.04 7.11 -16.22
CA GLU A 161 22.59 7.00 -14.88
C GLU A 161 22.73 5.53 -14.44
N GLU A 162 23.76 5.28 -13.63
CA GLU A 162 24.11 3.99 -13.02
C GLU A 162 22.89 3.25 -12.44
N LEU A 163 22.94 1.91 -12.48
CA LEU A 163 21.95 1.04 -11.86
C LEU A 163 21.69 1.46 -10.40
N SER A 164 20.56 2.11 -10.15
CA SER A 164 20.20 2.49 -8.78
C SER A 164 20.07 1.23 -7.90
N GLN A 165 20.77 1.21 -6.77
CA GLN A 165 20.71 0.11 -5.81
C GLN A 165 19.27 -0.12 -5.35
N THR A 166 18.86 -1.40 -5.30
CA THR A 166 17.55 -1.79 -4.74
C THR A 166 17.68 -1.90 -3.23
N LYS A 167 16.88 -1.13 -2.50
CA LYS A 167 16.69 -1.29 -1.05
C LYS A 167 15.56 -2.28 -0.79
N THR A 168 15.59 -2.94 0.36
CA THR A 168 14.61 -3.95 0.73
C THR A 168 14.08 -3.73 2.14
N LEU A 169 12.79 -3.98 2.33
CA LEU A 169 12.12 -4.00 3.63
C LEU A 169 11.23 -5.24 3.69
N ASP A 170 11.32 -6.03 4.76
CA ASP A 170 10.46 -7.20 4.92
C ASP A 170 9.18 -6.80 5.68
N LEU A 171 8.05 -6.82 4.98
CA LEU A 171 6.74 -6.39 5.52
C LEU A 171 6.09 -7.53 6.29
N ARG A 172 5.96 -7.36 7.61
CA ARG A 172 5.47 -8.38 8.54
C ARG A 172 3.97 -8.30 8.76
N ASN A 173 3.41 -9.37 9.34
CA ASN A 173 2.02 -9.40 9.77
C ASN A 173 1.73 -8.28 10.78
N GLY A 174 0.64 -7.54 10.56
CA GLY A 174 0.21 -6.44 11.42
C GLY A 174 1.04 -5.16 11.26
N SER A 175 1.95 -5.10 10.28
CA SER A 175 2.81 -3.94 10.07
C SER A 175 2.13 -2.83 9.27
N LEU A 176 2.53 -1.59 9.55
CA LEU A 176 2.18 -0.39 8.81
C LEU A 176 3.43 0.16 8.11
N LEU A 177 3.32 0.40 6.80
CA LEU A 177 4.27 1.17 6.01
C LEU A 177 3.61 2.44 5.51
N LEU A 178 4.16 3.59 5.88
CA LEU A 178 3.82 4.89 5.31
C LEU A 178 4.81 5.26 4.22
N MET A 179 4.31 5.83 3.12
CA MET A 179 5.10 6.41 2.04
C MET A 179 4.57 7.80 1.76
N GLY A 180 5.44 8.82 1.76
CA GLY A 180 5.00 10.20 1.60
C GLY A 180 6.04 11.15 1.02
N GLY A 181 5.63 12.41 0.88
CA GLY A 181 6.42 13.44 0.24
C GLY A 181 6.57 13.18 -1.26
N ASP A 182 7.80 13.24 -1.80
CA ASP A 182 8.07 12.98 -3.22
C ASP A 182 8.35 11.50 -3.53
N PHE A 183 8.08 10.59 -2.59
CA PHE A 183 8.41 9.16 -2.73
C PHE A 183 7.86 8.56 -4.03
N GLN A 184 6.58 8.78 -4.36
CA GLN A 184 5.97 8.23 -5.58
C GLN A 184 6.51 8.90 -6.87
N LYS A 185 7.09 10.11 -6.78
CA LYS A 185 7.74 10.77 -7.91
C LYS A 185 9.14 10.21 -8.16
N GLU A 186 9.90 9.95 -7.10
CA GLU A 186 11.32 9.61 -7.19
C GLU A 186 11.63 8.12 -7.12
N TYR A 187 10.73 7.31 -6.57
CA TYR A 187 10.96 5.89 -6.34
C TYR A 187 9.87 5.04 -6.98
N VAL A 188 10.25 3.82 -7.34
CA VAL A 188 9.32 2.73 -7.67
C VAL A 188 9.49 1.62 -6.64
N HIS A 189 8.42 0.90 -6.41
CA HIS A 189 8.39 -0.18 -5.44
C HIS A 189 7.69 -1.43 -5.96
N ALA A 190 8.00 -2.57 -5.34
CA ALA A 190 7.53 -3.87 -5.78
C ALA A 190 7.38 -4.84 -4.60
N ILE A 191 6.54 -5.86 -4.78
CA ILE A 191 6.50 -7.04 -3.90
C ILE A 191 7.23 -8.17 -4.62
N ALA A 192 8.36 -8.62 -4.08
CA ALA A 192 9.21 -9.60 -4.73
C ALA A 192 8.54 -10.98 -4.84
N ARG A 193 8.63 -11.63 -6.00
CA ARG A 193 8.32 -13.05 -6.14
C ARG A 193 9.34 -13.88 -5.34
N THR A 194 8.88 -14.94 -4.69
CA THR A 194 9.73 -15.88 -3.95
C THR A 194 9.38 -17.32 -4.29
N LYS A 195 10.39 -18.19 -4.32
CA LYS A 195 10.22 -19.64 -4.43
C LYS A 195 10.03 -20.32 -3.08
N LYS A 196 10.24 -19.58 -1.98
CA LYS A 196 9.94 -20.10 -0.63
C LYS A 196 8.44 -20.36 -0.54
N ASN A 197 8.06 -21.43 0.16
CA ASN A 197 6.67 -21.65 0.49
C ASN A 197 6.21 -20.50 1.40
N CYS A 198 5.26 -19.70 0.93
CA CYS A 198 4.70 -18.57 1.65
C CYS A 198 3.20 -18.74 1.66
N GLU A 199 2.61 -18.61 2.84
CA GLU A 199 1.17 -18.58 3.01
C GLU A 199 0.56 -17.30 2.42
N MET A 200 -0.76 -17.19 2.52
CA MET A 200 -1.49 -16.04 2.04
C MET A 200 -1.03 -14.74 2.70
N ARG A 201 -0.97 -13.68 1.89
CA ARG A 201 -0.79 -12.30 2.34
C ARG A 201 -1.91 -11.42 1.82
N ILE A 202 -2.47 -10.58 2.68
CA ILE A 202 -3.35 -9.48 2.29
C ILE A 202 -2.64 -8.16 2.60
N ASN A 203 -2.72 -7.23 1.67
CA ASN A 203 -2.22 -5.87 1.80
C ASN A 203 -3.36 -4.89 1.63
N LEU A 204 -3.51 -3.95 2.56
CA LEU A 204 -4.50 -2.87 2.48
C LEU A 204 -3.77 -1.55 2.26
N THR A 205 -3.95 -0.94 1.08
CA THR A 205 -3.34 0.35 0.75
C THR A 205 -4.38 1.46 0.83
N PHE A 206 -4.36 2.22 1.92
CA PHE A 206 -5.22 3.37 2.15
C PHE A 206 -4.67 4.63 1.49
N ARG A 207 -5.56 5.37 0.82
CA ARG A 207 -5.25 6.59 0.08
C ARG A 207 -6.35 7.64 0.25
N LEU A 208 -5.99 8.90 -0.01
CA LEU A 208 -6.94 9.99 -0.22
C LEU A 208 -7.05 10.26 -1.72
N ILE A 209 -8.24 10.03 -2.28
CA ILE A 209 -8.59 10.32 -3.67
C ILE A 209 -9.24 11.70 -3.72
N HIS A 210 -8.69 12.57 -4.56
CA HIS A 210 -9.19 13.88 -4.89
C HIS A 210 -10.05 13.80 -6.15
N ILE A 211 -11.26 14.37 -6.09
CA ILE A 211 -12.09 14.58 -7.28
C ILE A 211 -11.45 15.72 -8.08
N LEU A 212 -11.08 15.45 -9.32
CA LEU A 212 -10.54 16.43 -10.27
C LEU A 212 -11.66 17.17 -11.01
#